data_AF-A0A972KV87-F1
#
_entry.id   AF-A0A972KV87-F1
#
_cell.length_a   1.000
_cell.length_b   1.000
_cell.length_c   1.000
_cell.angle_alpha   90.00
_cell.angle_beta   90.00
_cell.angle_gamma   90.00
#
_symmetry.space_group_name_H-M   'P 1'
#
loop_
_entity.id
_entity.type
_entity.pdbx_description
1 polymer ?
#
loop_
_entity_poly.entity_id
_entity_poly.type
_entity_poly.pdbx_seq_one_letter_code
_entity_poly.pdbx_strand_id
1 'polypeptide(L)'
;MATAVSAEVPLPEIQTGEGNCVEPTDIMRKDHMNFIYHQRDETMYQGIRTSKYSLKQCVSCHAIKDDQGEYVRANDPKYFCTSCHEYVAVKIDCFECHADTPRSTDKHELRVNE
;
A
#
# COMPACT_ATOMS: atom_id res chain seq x y z
N MET A 1 -13.43 29.48 -32.47
CA MET A 1 -13.11 28.06 -32.22
C MET A 1 -13.05 27.88 -30.72
N ALA A 2 -14.02 27.20 -30.12
CA ALA A 2 -14.01 26.93 -28.68
C ALA A 2 -13.17 25.67 -28.43
N THR A 3 -12.08 25.83 -27.69
CA THR A 3 -11.26 24.74 -27.18
C THR A 3 -12.08 23.92 -26.19
N ALA A 4 -12.25 22.62 -26.46
CA ALA A 4 -12.81 21.68 -25.51
C ALA A 4 -11.82 21.52 -24.34
N VAL A 5 -12.22 21.96 -23.14
CA VAL A 5 -11.54 21.58 -21.91
C VAL A 5 -11.99 20.15 -21.62
N SER A 6 -11.12 19.18 -21.85
CA SER A 6 -11.31 17.84 -21.29
C SER A 6 -11.13 18.00 -19.79
N ALA A 7 -12.20 17.84 -19.01
CA ALA A 7 -12.09 17.75 -17.56
C ALA A 7 -11.42 16.41 -17.24
N GLU A 8 -10.09 16.39 -17.26
CA GLU A 8 -9.30 15.26 -16.78
C GLU A 8 -9.61 15.09 -15.29
N VAL A 9 -10.05 13.89 -14.91
CA VAL A 9 -10.31 13.58 -13.50
C VAL A 9 -8.97 13.70 -12.75
N PRO A 10 -8.89 14.52 -11.68
CA PRO A 10 -7.63 14.70 -10.94
C PRO A 10 -7.15 13.35 -10.40
N LEU A 11 -5.98 12.91 -10.83
CA LEU A 11 -5.39 11.67 -10.31
C LEU A 11 -4.95 11.87 -8.85
N PRO A 12 -5.07 10.85 -7.98
CA PRO A 12 -4.57 10.96 -6.63
C PRO A 12 -3.04 11.02 -6.63
N GLU A 13 -2.50 11.83 -5.73
CA GLU A 13 -1.07 11.81 -5.43
C GLU A 13 -0.77 10.56 -4.58
N ILE A 14 -0.12 9.59 -5.19
CA ILE A 14 0.29 8.36 -4.51
C ILE A 14 1.78 8.46 -4.21
N GLN A 15 2.12 8.27 -2.95
CA GLN A 15 3.52 8.28 -2.54
C GLN A 15 4.23 7.04 -3.08
N THR A 16 5.33 7.27 -3.79
CA THR A 16 6.19 6.23 -4.32
C THR A 16 6.94 5.55 -3.18
N GLY A 17 6.86 4.22 -3.13
CA GLY A 17 7.69 3.44 -2.23
C GLY A 17 9.14 3.37 -2.71
N GLU A 18 10.03 2.94 -1.83
CA GLU A 18 11.45 2.76 -2.14
C GLU A 18 11.74 1.38 -2.75
N GLY A 19 12.74 1.32 -3.64
CA GLY A 19 13.24 0.07 -4.22
C GLY A 19 12.62 -0.32 -5.58
N ASN A 20 12.61 -1.62 -5.88
CA ASN A 20 12.10 -2.15 -7.14
C ASN A 20 10.58 -2.31 -7.08
N CYS A 21 9.88 -1.69 -8.03
CA CYS A 21 8.43 -1.83 -8.16
C CYS A 21 8.04 -3.29 -8.49
N VAL A 22 6.94 -3.76 -7.91
CA VAL A 22 6.45 -5.14 -8.12
C VAL A 22 5.92 -5.37 -9.53
N GLU A 23 5.41 -4.32 -10.17
CA GLU A 23 4.91 -4.26 -11.55
C GLU A 23 4.92 -2.80 -12.06
N PRO A 24 4.78 -2.60 -13.38
CA PRO A 24 4.48 -1.29 -13.97
C PRO A 24 3.16 -0.67 -13.46
N THR A 25 3.06 0.66 -13.48
CA THR A 25 1.90 1.39 -12.93
C THR A 25 0.58 1.08 -13.64
N ASP A 26 0.60 0.92 -14.96
CA ASP A 26 -0.57 0.57 -15.76
C ASP A 26 -1.10 -0.82 -15.41
N ILE A 27 -0.20 -1.78 -15.14
CA ILE A 27 -0.56 -3.12 -14.66
C ILE A 27 -1.14 -3.06 -13.25
N MET A 28 -0.52 -2.33 -12.32
CA MET A 28 -1.06 -2.20 -10.97
C MET A 28 -2.46 -1.56 -10.96
N ARG A 29 -2.69 -0.51 -11.73
CA ARG A 29 -4.01 0.12 -11.82
C ARG A 29 -5.10 -0.86 -12.28
N LYS A 30 -4.76 -1.76 -13.22
CA LYS A 30 -5.70 -2.71 -13.81
C LYS A 30 -5.91 -3.96 -12.96
N ASP A 31 -4.83 -4.53 -12.43
CA ASP A 31 -4.80 -5.90 -11.91
C ASP A 31 -4.44 -6.01 -10.42
N HIS A 32 -4.22 -4.90 -9.70
CA HIS A 32 -3.79 -4.93 -8.28
C HIS A 32 -4.66 -5.83 -7.39
N MET A 33 -6.00 -5.74 -7.49
CA MET A 33 -6.87 -6.57 -6.65
C MET A 33 -6.80 -8.05 -7.01
N ASN A 34 -6.56 -8.38 -8.28
CA ASN A 34 -6.41 -9.78 -8.70
C ASN A 34 -5.18 -10.40 -8.04
N PHE A 35 -4.05 -9.67 -8.02
CA PHE A 35 -2.83 -10.13 -7.34
C PHE A 35 -3.04 -10.28 -5.82
N ILE A 36 -3.70 -9.32 -5.18
CA ILE A 36 -3.97 -9.35 -3.74
C ILE A 36 -4.89 -10.53 -3.38
N TYR A 37 -5.98 -10.74 -4.12
CA TYR A 37 -6.89 -11.86 -3.85
C TYR A 37 -6.22 -13.21 -4.05
N HIS A 38 -5.48 -13.37 -5.14
CA HIS A 38 -4.76 -14.61 -5.39
C HIS A 38 -3.76 -14.91 -4.27
N GLN A 39 -2.91 -13.93 -3.92
CA GLN A 39 -1.92 -14.10 -2.86
C GLN A 39 -2.58 -14.36 -1.49
N ARG A 40 -3.73 -13.75 -1.21
CA ARG A 40 -4.51 -14.00 0.02
C ARG A 40 -4.95 -15.45 0.08
N ASP A 41 -5.57 -15.96 -0.98
CA ASP A 41 -6.12 -17.30 -1.01
C ASP A 41 -5.01 -18.36 -0.97
N GLU A 42 -3.90 -18.15 -1.68
CA GLU A 42 -2.68 -18.97 -1.58
C GLU A 42 -2.12 -18.99 -0.15
N THR A 43 -2.05 -17.82 0.50
CA THR A 43 -1.52 -17.72 1.87
C THR A 43 -2.42 -18.42 2.88
N MET A 44 -3.72 -18.19 2.80
CA MET A 44 -4.68 -18.60 3.83
C MET A 44 -5.16 -20.04 3.66
N TYR A 45 -5.44 -20.46 2.42
CA TYR A 45 -5.98 -21.80 2.16
C TYR A 45 -4.90 -22.82 1.81
N GLN A 46 -3.79 -22.39 1.21
CA GLN A 46 -2.74 -23.29 0.74
C GLN A 46 -1.44 -23.19 1.54
N GLY A 47 -1.31 -22.18 2.41
CA GLY A 47 -0.11 -21.95 3.21
C GLY A 47 1.10 -21.44 2.41
N ILE A 48 0.91 -21.01 1.16
CA ILE A 48 1.98 -20.54 0.28
C ILE A 48 2.29 -19.08 0.62
N ARG A 49 3.53 -18.78 1.01
CA ARG A 49 3.97 -17.45 1.47
C ARG A 49 5.09 -16.88 0.61
N THR A 50 4.76 -16.56 -0.63
CA THR A 50 5.64 -15.88 -1.59
C THR A 50 5.75 -14.37 -1.30
N SER A 51 6.81 -13.73 -1.79
CA SER A 51 7.11 -12.32 -1.47
C SER A 51 6.56 -11.30 -2.47
N LYS A 52 6.42 -11.65 -3.75
CA LYS A 52 6.17 -10.69 -4.85
C LYS A 52 4.94 -9.80 -4.62
N TYR A 53 3.80 -10.38 -4.25
CA TYR A 53 2.55 -9.64 -3.98
C TYR A 53 2.15 -9.70 -2.51
N SER A 54 3.14 -9.89 -1.61
CA SER A 54 2.89 -9.99 -0.19
C SER A 54 2.40 -8.66 0.38
N LEU A 55 1.26 -8.67 1.08
CA LEU A 55 0.73 -7.49 1.76
C LEU A 55 1.76 -6.87 2.72
N LYS A 56 2.57 -7.71 3.39
CA LYS A 56 3.68 -7.25 4.25
C LYS A 56 4.70 -6.44 3.47
N GLN A 57 5.05 -6.87 2.27
CA GLN A 57 6.03 -6.19 1.42
C GLN A 57 5.49 -4.88 0.84
N CYS A 58 4.19 -4.83 0.51
CA CYS A 58 3.54 -3.59 0.11
C CYS A 58 3.70 -2.52 1.21
N VAL A 59 3.36 -2.88 2.45
CA VAL A 59 3.48 -1.95 3.60
C VAL A 59 4.94 -1.58 3.88
N SER A 60 5.91 -2.51 3.75
CA SER A 60 7.32 -2.19 4.04
C SER A 60 7.94 -1.16 3.10
N CYS A 61 7.51 -1.12 1.83
CA CYS A 61 8.04 -0.16 0.87
C CYS A 61 7.20 1.13 0.77
N HIS A 62 5.87 1.03 0.93
CA HIS A 62 4.97 2.18 0.73
C HIS A 62 4.53 2.89 2.01
N ALA A 63 4.81 2.34 3.19
CA ALA A 63 4.59 3.08 4.43
C ALA A 63 5.65 4.19 4.54
N ILE A 64 5.22 5.42 4.33
CA ILE A 64 6.06 6.61 4.43
C ILE A 64 5.91 7.27 5.80
N LYS A 65 6.87 8.11 6.15
CA LYS A 65 6.85 8.95 7.34
C LYS A 65 6.44 10.38 6.99
N ASP A 66 5.73 11.03 7.91
CA ASP A 66 5.40 12.44 7.83
C ASP A 66 6.60 13.34 8.21
N ASP A 67 6.38 14.65 8.21
CA ASP A 67 7.40 15.67 8.52
C ASP A 67 7.92 15.56 9.97
N GLN A 68 7.16 14.90 10.84
CA GLN A 68 7.46 14.63 12.23
C GLN A 68 8.24 13.32 12.41
N GLY A 69 8.42 12.53 11.34
CA GLY A 69 9.12 11.26 11.34
C GLY A 69 8.26 10.07 11.77
N GLU A 70 6.94 10.26 11.92
CA GLU A 70 5.99 9.22 12.28
C GLU A 70 5.37 8.60 11.02
N TYR A 71 5.08 7.30 11.06
CA TYR A 71 4.46 6.66 9.91
C TYR A 71 3.03 7.15 9.69
N VAL A 72 2.71 7.49 8.44
CA VAL A 72 1.33 7.77 8.02
C VAL A 72 0.47 6.52 8.22
N ARG A 73 -0.70 6.71 8.80
CA ARG A 73 -1.61 5.65 9.26
C ARG A 73 -2.73 5.43 8.27
N ALA A 74 -3.35 4.24 8.24
CA ALA A 74 -4.37 3.89 7.25
C ALA A 74 -5.64 4.79 7.27
N ASN A 75 -5.90 5.49 8.36
CA ASN A 75 -7.00 6.46 8.46
C ASN A 75 -6.65 7.85 7.92
N ASP A 76 -5.43 8.07 7.43
CA ASP A 76 -5.00 9.31 6.79
C ASP A 76 -5.13 9.19 5.25
N PRO A 77 -5.72 10.19 4.55
CA PRO A 77 -5.80 10.22 3.10
C PRO A 77 -4.46 10.10 2.36
N LYS A 78 -3.35 10.46 3.01
CA LYS A 78 -1.99 10.33 2.45
C LYS A 78 -1.44 8.91 2.50
N TYR A 79 -2.11 8.00 3.20
CA TYR A 79 -1.72 6.60 3.25
C TYR A 79 -1.85 5.96 1.86
N PHE A 80 -0.85 5.21 1.42
CA PHE A 80 -0.75 4.76 0.03
C PHE A 80 -1.93 3.90 -0.45
N CYS A 81 -2.54 3.09 0.44
CA CYS A 81 -3.77 2.38 0.10
C CYS A 81 -4.95 3.37 0.04
N THR A 82 -5.07 4.22 1.05
CA THR A 82 -6.22 5.11 1.24
C THR A 82 -6.31 6.15 0.13
N SER A 83 -5.20 6.73 -0.32
CA SER A 83 -5.20 7.75 -1.38
C SER A 83 -5.86 7.26 -2.68
N CYS A 84 -5.58 6.02 -3.08
CA CYS A 84 -6.21 5.38 -4.22
C CYS A 84 -7.64 4.94 -3.93
N HIS A 85 -7.86 4.32 -2.78
CA HIS A 85 -9.15 3.74 -2.43
C HIS A 85 -10.22 4.81 -2.17
N GLU A 86 -9.88 5.96 -1.59
CA GLU A 86 -10.74 7.13 -1.53
C GLU A 86 -11.06 7.67 -2.92
N TYR A 87 -10.05 7.79 -3.79
CA TYR A 87 -10.23 8.26 -5.16
C TYR A 87 -11.21 7.39 -5.96
N VAL A 88 -11.15 6.06 -5.81
CA VAL A 88 -12.08 5.13 -6.47
C VAL A 88 -13.35 4.83 -5.66
N ALA A 89 -13.58 5.55 -4.55
CA ALA A 89 -14.71 5.38 -3.65
C ALA A 89 -14.89 3.95 -3.10
N VAL A 90 -13.78 3.28 -2.79
CA VAL A 90 -13.73 1.96 -2.15
C VAL A 90 -13.30 2.10 -0.70
N LYS A 91 -14.11 1.60 0.24
CA LYS A 91 -13.71 1.47 1.64
C LYS A 91 -12.97 0.15 1.85
N ILE A 92 -11.78 0.21 2.45
CA ILE A 92 -11.03 -0.97 2.92
C ILE A 92 -11.19 -1.15 4.42
N ASP A 93 -11.15 -2.40 4.88
CA ASP A 93 -11.31 -2.81 6.28
C ASP A 93 -10.11 -3.60 6.82
N CYS A 94 -9.10 -3.87 5.97
CA CYS A 94 -7.91 -4.65 6.31
C CYS A 94 -7.27 -4.19 7.63
N PHE A 95 -7.17 -2.87 7.80
CA PHE A 95 -6.43 -2.24 8.89
C PHE A 95 -7.27 -1.97 10.15
N GLU A 96 -8.53 -2.41 10.19
CA GLU A 96 -9.33 -2.39 11.42
C GLU A 96 -8.76 -3.38 12.46
N CYS A 97 -8.09 -4.44 11.99
CA CYS A 97 -7.42 -5.44 12.82
C CYS A 97 -5.95 -5.68 12.45
N HIS A 98 -5.54 -5.48 11.19
CA HIS A 98 -4.16 -5.69 10.76
C HIS A 98 -3.28 -4.45 10.93
N ALA A 99 -1.98 -4.67 11.10
CA ALA A 99 -1.00 -3.59 11.15
C ALA A 99 -0.89 -2.91 9.77
N ASP A 100 -1.02 -1.60 9.77
CA ASP A 100 -0.92 -0.67 8.65
C ASP A 100 0.48 -0.06 8.49
N THR A 101 1.37 -0.30 9.45
CA THR A 101 2.78 0.13 9.38
C THR A 101 3.71 -1.06 9.48
N PRO A 102 4.97 -0.91 9.02
CA PRO A 102 5.96 -1.97 9.14
C PRO A 102 6.11 -2.32 10.61
N ARG A 103 5.85 -3.59 10.96
CA ARG A 103 6.24 -4.09 12.27
C ARG A 103 7.76 -4.09 12.31
N SER A 104 8.36 -3.43 13.30
CA SER A 104 9.74 -3.69 13.69
C SER A 104 9.90 -5.20 13.84
N THR A 105 10.69 -5.80 12.96
CA THR A 105 11.08 -7.21 13.09
C THR A 105 12.28 -7.37 14.00
N ASP A 106 12.82 -6.28 14.54
CA ASP A 106 14.06 -6.33 15.28
C ASP A 106 13.79 -6.48 16.77
N LYS A 107 13.50 -7.73 17.15
CA LYS A 107 13.83 -8.20 18.51
C LYS A 107 15.33 -8.11 18.82
N HIS A 108 16.17 -7.78 17.81
CA HIS A 108 17.59 -7.49 18.00
C HIS A 108 17.83 -6.03 18.44
N GLU A 109 17.11 -5.05 17.90
CA GLU A 109 17.26 -3.63 18.28
C GLU A 109 16.72 -3.33 19.69
N LEU A 110 15.72 -4.09 20.16
CA LEU A 110 15.18 -3.95 21.52
C LEU A 110 16.12 -4.46 22.62
N ARG A 111 17.20 -5.19 22.29
CA ARG A 111 18.14 -5.80 23.26
C ARG A 111 19.55 -5.21 23.27
N VAL A 112 19.83 -4.25 22.39
CA VAL A 112 21.15 -3.58 22.35
C VAL A 112 21.22 -2.39 23.31
N ASN A 113 20.09 -2.04 23.94
CA ASN A 113 19.96 -0.91 24.87
C ASN A 113 19.64 -1.36 26.31
N GLU A 114 20.07 -2.55 26.71
CA GLU A 114 20.04 -3.07 28.09
C GLU A 114 21.45 -3.53 28.52
#